data_AF-A0A2W5XXD5-F1
#
_entry.id   AF-A0A2W5XXD5-F1
#
_cell.length_a   1.000
_cell.length_b   1.000
_cell.length_c   1.000
_cell.angle_alpha   90.00
_cell.angle_beta   90.00
_cell.angle_gamma   90.00
#
_symmetry.space_group_name_H-M   'P 1'
#
loop_
_entity.id
_entity.type
_entity.pdbx_description
1 polymer ?
#
loop_
_entity_poly.entity_id
_entity_poly.type
_entity_poly.pdbx_seq_one_letter_code
_entity_poly.pdbx_strand_id
1 'polypeptide(L)'
;MPADIEGPGGLWWLVFLNPGLLVVILGVFLLLALVAGIAGLVIYRRARRDARIPPVLLLLQLQAAPPGPRREVLRLRLRLQRGLLRARRAIAASATEGRAAGDLAGLLERAERAAAVIDRDLRIGPPDDRAALRDWAQRARARVAAFEDVTDRLAGSASVTLAGEADATLGDLRTDADRELLSLTAGVEALEGIDGRRLAVSGEDPSGELVARKR
;
A
#
# COMPACT_ATOMS: atom_id res chain seq x y z
N MET A 1 -52.60 -32.35 16.03
CA MET A 1 -52.97 -31.20 15.18
C MET A 1 -52.19 -29.98 15.64
N PRO A 2 -51.06 -29.61 15.02
CA PRO A 2 -50.42 -28.33 15.29
C PRO A 2 -51.08 -27.23 14.46
N ALA A 3 -51.25 -26.06 15.06
CA ALA A 3 -51.80 -24.86 14.46
C ALA A 3 -50.76 -24.20 13.54
N ASP A 4 -51.12 -24.03 12.26
CA ASP A 4 -50.35 -23.21 11.34
C ASP A 4 -50.48 -21.73 11.74
N ILE A 5 -49.33 -21.14 12.10
CA ILE A 5 -49.18 -19.71 12.29
C ILE A 5 -48.97 -19.12 10.89
N GLU A 6 -50.06 -18.69 10.25
CA GLU A 6 -50.02 -17.83 9.06
C GLU A 6 -49.51 -16.45 9.49
N GLY A 7 -48.18 -16.29 9.49
CA GLY A 7 -47.54 -14.99 9.63
C GLY A 7 -47.92 -14.05 8.48
N PRO A 8 -47.86 -12.73 8.67
CA PRO A 8 -48.34 -11.71 7.73
C PRO A 8 -47.42 -11.59 6.50
N GLY A 9 -47.44 -12.59 5.62
CA GLY A 9 -46.69 -12.65 4.36
C GLY A 9 -47.35 -11.88 3.20
N GLY A 10 -48.57 -11.37 3.39
CA GLY A 10 -49.38 -10.81 2.29
C GLY A 10 -49.12 -9.34 1.94
N LEU A 11 -48.45 -8.57 2.79
CA LEU A 11 -48.36 -7.09 2.64
C LEU A 11 -47.13 -6.60 1.84
N TRP A 12 -46.22 -7.48 1.44
CA TRP A 12 -45.03 -7.11 0.66
C TRP A 12 -45.37 -6.57 -0.74
N TRP A 13 -46.51 -6.97 -1.30
CA TRP A 13 -46.97 -6.51 -2.62
C TRP A 13 -47.43 -5.04 -2.62
N LEU A 14 -47.92 -4.52 -1.48
CA LEU A 14 -48.28 -3.11 -1.33
C LEU A 14 -47.06 -2.18 -1.32
N VAL A 15 -45.91 -2.70 -0.89
CA VAL A 15 -44.62 -1.99 -0.96
C VAL A 15 -44.17 -1.85 -2.42
N PHE A 16 -44.37 -2.87 -3.26
CA PHE A 16 -44.11 -2.80 -4.70
C PHE A 16 -45.09 -1.88 -5.47
N LEU A 17 -46.32 -1.72 -4.99
CA LEU A 17 -47.33 -0.86 -5.64
C LEU A 17 -47.13 0.63 -5.33
N ASN A 18 -46.25 0.99 -4.39
CA ASN A 18 -46.01 2.37 -4.04
C ASN A 18 -45.15 3.06 -5.12
N PRO A 19 -45.69 4.00 -5.92
CA PRO A 19 -44.96 4.63 -7.01
C PRO A 19 -43.73 5.40 -6.52
N GLY A 20 -43.74 5.88 -5.27
CA GLY A 20 -42.59 6.52 -4.65
C GLY A 20 -41.40 5.58 -4.45
N LEU A 21 -41.66 4.32 -4.08
CA LEU A 21 -40.60 3.32 -3.90
C LEU A 21 -39.99 2.92 -5.25
N LEU A 22 -40.81 2.77 -6.30
CA LEU A 22 -40.33 2.48 -7.65
C LEU A 22 -39.40 3.58 -8.18
N VAL A 23 -39.73 4.86 -7.94
CA VAL A 23 -38.88 6.00 -8.32
C VAL A 23 -37.55 5.98 -7.56
N VAL A 24 -37.57 5.65 -6.26
CA VAL A 24 -36.35 5.55 -5.45
C VAL A 24 -35.46 4.40 -5.92
N ILE A 25 -36.03 3.21 -6.16
CA ILE A 25 -35.29 2.05 -6.67
C ILE A 25 -34.68 2.37 -8.04
N LEU A 26 -35.45 2.97 -8.94
CA LEU A 26 -34.96 3.38 -10.26
C LEU A 26 -33.82 4.40 -10.15
N GLY A 27 -33.93 5.36 -9.23
CA GLY A 27 -32.89 6.36 -8.97
C GLY A 27 -31.59 5.75 -8.44
N VAL A 28 -31.68 4.82 -7.49
CA VAL A 28 -30.52 4.07 -6.97
C VAL A 28 -29.87 3.24 -8.08
N PHE A 29 -30.68 2.59 -8.93
CA PHE A 29 -30.17 1.80 -10.04
C PHE A 29 -29.45 2.65 -11.08
N LEU A 30 -30.00 3.82 -11.43
CA LEU A 30 -29.38 4.80 -12.32
C LEU A 30 -28.06 5.34 -11.74
N LEU A 31 -28.04 5.63 -10.43
CA LEU A 31 -26.82 6.08 -9.76
C LEU A 31 -25.74 5.00 -9.78
N LEU A 32 -26.10 3.75 -9.48
CA LEU A 32 -25.17 2.61 -9.57
C LEU A 32 -24.66 2.39 -10.98
N ALA A 33 -25.54 2.48 -11.99
CA ALA A 33 -25.15 2.36 -13.39
C ALA A 33 -24.23 3.51 -13.83
N LEU A 34 -24.46 4.73 -13.35
CA LEU A 34 -23.61 5.88 -13.61
C LEU A 34 -22.23 5.71 -12.96
N VAL A 35 -22.18 5.30 -11.69
CA VAL A 35 -20.93 5.05 -10.97
C VAL A 35 -20.15 3.90 -11.61
N ALA A 36 -20.82 2.79 -11.95
CA ALA A 36 -20.21 1.66 -12.65
C ALA A 36 -19.75 2.05 -14.06
N GLY A 37 -20.51 2.90 -14.75
CA GLY A 37 -20.15 3.46 -16.05
C GLY A 37 -18.90 4.33 -15.96
N ILE A 38 -18.83 5.26 -15.01
CA ILE A 38 -17.67 6.13 -14.80
C ILE A 38 -16.45 5.32 -14.35
N ALA A 39 -16.62 4.41 -13.39
CA ALA A 39 -15.57 3.51 -12.93
C ALA A 39 -15.06 2.64 -14.09
N GLY A 40 -15.99 2.06 -14.86
CA GLY A 40 -15.71 1.30 -16.07
C GLY A 40 -14.99 2.13 -17.13
N LEU A 41 -15.32 3.40 -17.31
CA LEU A 41 -14.70 4.29 -18.30
C LEU A 41 -13.31 4.77 -17.84
N VAL A 42 -13.11 4.99 -16.53
CA VAL A 42 -11.80 5.29 -15.94
C VAL A 42 -10.90 4.05 -16.01
N ILE A 43 -11.41 2.89 -15.62
CA ILE A 43 -10.70 1.61 -15.73
C ILE A 43 -10.42 1.28 -17.18
N TYR A 44 -11.37 1.49 -18.09
CA TYR A 44 -11.20 1.27 -19.52
C TYR A 44 -10.20 2.26 -20.13
N ARG A 45 -10.27 3.56 -19.84
CA ARG A 45 -9.26 4.53 -20.33
C ARG A 45 -7.89 4.25 -19.73
N ARG A 46 -7.81 3.78 -18.48
CA ARG A 46 -6.57 3.37 -17.82
C ARG A 46 -6.03 2.08 -18.43
N ALA A 47 -6.88 1.07 -18.66
CA ALA A 47 -6.58 -0.20 -19.30
C ALA A 47 -6.25 -0.08 -20.80
N ARG A 48 -6.87 0.86 -21.53
CA ARG A 48 -6.54 1.12 -22.94
C ARG A 48 -5.28 1.97 -23.09
N ARG A 49 -4.98 2.84 -22.13
CA ARG A 49 -3.61 3.41 -21.97
C ARG A 49 -2.62 2.32 -21.58
N ASP A 50 -3.07 1.33 -20.84
CA ASP A 50 -2.33 0.15 -20.40
C ASP A 50 -2.60 -1.07 -21.27
N ALA A 51 -2.51 -0.93 -22.59
CA ALA A 51 -2.17 -2.06 -23.46
C ALA A 51 -0.72 -2.51 -23.17
N ARG A 52 -0.44 -2.80 -21.89
CA ARG A 52 0.78 -3.34 -21.33
C ARG A 52 0.75 -4.80 -21.73
N ILE A 53 1.50 -5.13 -22.77
CA ILE A 53 1.91 -6.52 -22.98
C ILE A 53 2.59 -6.92 -21.66
N PRO A 54 2.06 -7.90 -20.89
CA PRO A 54 2.68 -8.32 -19.65
C PRO A 54 4.15 -8.65 -19.90
N PRO A 55 5.07 -8.28 -19.00
CA PRO A 55 6.50 -8.49 -19.19
C PRO A 55 6.85 -9.98 -19.41
N VAL A 56 5.97 -10.88 -18.97
CA VAL A 56 6.02 -12.32 -19.25
C VAL A 56 5.85 -12.63 -20.75
N LEU A 57 4.91 -11.98 -21.45
CA LEU A 57 4.74 -12.17 -22.89
C LEU A 57 5.91 -11.58 -23.68
N LEU A 58 6.49 -10.45 -23.25
CA LEU A 58 7.72 -9.92 -23.86
C LEU A 58 8.92 -10.85 -23.64
N LEU A 59 9.01 -11.49 -22.48
CA LEU A 59 10.03 -12.51 -22.18
C LEU A 59 9.91 -13.73 -23.11
N LEU A 60 8.70 -14.25 -23.29
CA LEU A 60 8.44 -15.35 -24.23
C LEU A 60 8.76 -14.96 -25.67
N GLN A 61 8.34 -13.76 -26.10
CA GLN A 61 8.67 -13.24 -27.43
C GLN A 61 10.18 -13.05 -27.61
N LEU A 62 10.90 -12.64 -26.56
CA LEU A 62 12.36 -12.49 -26.61
C LEU A 62 13.08 -13.85 -26.72
N GLN A 63 12.56 -14.89 -26.08
CA GLN A 63 13.10 -16.25 -26.17
C GLN A 63 12.83 -16.89 -27.54
N ALA A 64 11.67 -16.64 -28.12
CA ALA A 64 11.30 -17.16 -29.44
C ALA A 64 11.86 -16.33 -30.62
N ALA A 65 12.37 -15.12 -30.36
CA ALA A 65 12.85 -14.23 -31.42
C ALA A 65 14.25 -14.62 -31.94
N PRO A 66 14.44 -14.70 -33.27
CA PRO A 66 15.76 -14.90 -33.87
C PRO A 66 16.72 -13.75 -33.50
N PRO A 67 18.04 -14.00 -33.45
CA PRO A 67 19.03 -12.95 -33.20
C PRO A 67 18.93 -11.87 -34.28
N GLY A 68 18.68 -10.62 -33.87
CA GLY A 68 18.49 -9.51 -34.80
C GLY A 68 18.04 -8.21 -34.13
N PRO A 69 17.87 -7.12 -34.90
CA PRO A 69 17.53 -5.80 -34.38
C PRO A 69 16.15 -5.78 -33.70
N ARG A 70 15.20 -6.61 -34.15
CA ARG A 70 13.90 -6.82 -33.49
C ARG A 70 14.03 -7.43 -32.09
N ARG A 71 14.98 -8.35 -31.88
CA ARG A 71 15.25 -8.94 -30.56
C ARG A 71 15.81 -7.91 -29.59
N GLU A 72 16.65 -6.99 -30.09
CA GLU A 72 17.19 -5.91 -29.27
C GLU A 72 16.10 -4.91 -28.86
N VAL A 73 15.19 -4.54 -29.77
CA VAL A 73 14.00 -3.75 -29.44
C VAL A 73 13.20 -4.40 -28.32
N LEU A 74 12.89 -5.70 -28.45
CA LEU A 74 12.15 -6.44 -27.43
C LEU A 74 12.88 -6.46 -26.08
N ARG A 75 14.20 -6.63 -26.08
CA ARG A 75 15.02 -6.59 -24.86
C ARG A 75 14.95 -5.21 -24.18
N LEU A 76 15.05 -4.13 -24.94
CA LEU A 76 14.96 -2.77 -24.43
C LEU A 76 13.57 -2.46 -23.86
N ARG A 77 12.50 -2.90 -24.54
CA ARG A 77 11.13 -2.75 -24.06
C ARG A 77 10.90 -3.52 -22.76
N LEU A 78 11.45 -4.73 -22.66
CA LEU A 78 11.36 -5.54 -21.45
C LEU A 78 12.10 -4.90 -20.26
N ARG A 79 13.29 -4.34 -20.51
CA ARG A 79 14.06 -3.56 -19.52
C ARG A 79 13.28 -2.37 -18.98
N LEU A 80 12.72 -1.56 -19.89
CA LEU A 80 11.86 -0.43 -19.55
C LEU A 80 10.69 -0.84 -18.65
N GLN A 81 9.97 -1.90 -19.02
CA GLN A 81 8.84 -2.39 -18.23
C GLN A 81 9.25 -2.93 -16.85
N ARG A 82 10.40 -3.60 -16.75
CA ARG A 82 10.89 -4.15 -15.48
C ARG A 82 11.27 -3.04 -14.49
N GLY A 83 12.01 -2.03 -14.94
CA GLY A 83 12.38 -0.88 -14.08
C GLY A 83 11.14 -0.18 -13.55
N LEU A 84 10.15 0.06 -14.42
CA LEU A 84 8.89 0.68 -14.04
C LEU A 84 8.07 -0.18 -13.08
N LEU A 85 8.00 -1.50 -13.30
CA LEU A 85 7.31 -2.43 -12.40
C LEU A 85 7.97 -2.48 -11.02
N ARG A 86 9.31 -2.42 -10.96
CA ARG A 86 10.07 -2.37 -9.71
C ARG A 86 9.73 -1.10 -8.91
N ALA A 87 9.81 0.06 -9.55
CA ALA A 87 9.46 1.34 -8.93
C ALA A 87 8.01 1.36 -8.40
N ARG A 88 7.06 0.85 -9.18
CA ARG A 88 5.67 0.70 -8.74
C ARG A 88 5.52 -0.13 -7.48
N ARG A 89 6.19 -1.27 -7.41
CA ARG A 89 6.11 -2.17 -6.24
C ARG A 89 6.71 -1.51 -5.00
N ALA A 90 7.86 -0.86 -5.14
CA ALA A 90 8.51 -0.15 -4.04
C ALA A 90 7.61 0.99 -3.50
N ILE A 91 7.04 1.79 -4.39
CA ILE A 91 6.15 2.89 -4.00
C ILE A 91 4.84 2.36 -3.42
N ALA A 92 4.26 1.30 -3.99
CA ALA A 92 3.05 0.68 -3.44
C ALA A 92 3.27 0.13 -2.03
N ALA A 93 4.43 -0.47 -1.77
CA ALA A 93 4.82 -0.91 -0.42
C ALA A 93 4.95 0.25 0.56
N SER A 94 5.55 1.38 0.14
CA SER A 94 5.60 2.60 0.97
C SER A 94 4.24 3.23 1.23
N ALA A 95 3.28 3.07 0.32
CA ALA A 95 1.95 3.66 0.45
C ALA A 95 1.04 2.92 1.45
N THR A 96 1.30 1.63 1.70
CA THR A 96 0.51 0.82 2.64
C THR A 96 0.80 1.12 4.11
N GLU A 97 1.92 1.77 4.42
CA GLU A 97 2.37 2.01 5.81
C GLU A 97 1.95 3.36 6.41
N GLY A 98 1.33 4.25 5.62
CA GLY A 98 0.35 5.19 6.18
C GLY A 98 0.61 6.69 6.07
N ARG A 99 1.68 7.22 5.44
CA ARG A 99 1.72 8.61 4.93
C ARG A 99 2.94 8.97 4.06
N ALA A 100 2.79 10.08 3.31
CA ALA A 100 3.72 10.73 2.37
C ALA A 100 4.10 10.01 1.05
N ALA A 101 3.22 9.18 0.49
CA ALA A 101 3.39 8.67 -0.88
C ALA A 101 3.08 9.72 -2.00
N GLY A 102 2.66 10.94 -1.64
CA GLY A 102 2.07 11.91 -2.58
C GLY A 102 3.03 12.37 -3.68
N ASP A 103 4.23 12.80 -3.32
CA ASP A 103 5.22 13.28 -4.31
C ASP A 103 5.80 12.11 -5.13
N LEU A 104 6.06 10.97 -4.49
CA LEU A 104 6.52 9.75 -5.17
C LEU A 104 5.49 9.22 -6.17
N ALA A 105 4.19 9.28 -5.85
CA ALA A 105 3.12 8.90 -6.77
C ALA A 105 3.07 9.83 -7.99
N GLY A 106 3.23 11.14 -7.79
CA GLY A 106 3.30 12.11 -8.89
C GLY A 106 4.55 11.96 -9.76
N LEU A 107 5.68 11.59 -9.17
CA LEU A 107 6.92 11.24 -9.89
C LEU A 107 6.77 9.95 -10.69
N LEU A 108 6.13 8.93 -10.10
CA LEU A 108 5.83 7.67 -10.76
C LEU A 108 4.92 7.90 -11.97
N GLU A 109 3.87 8.70 -11.85
CA GLU A 109 2.99 9.02 -12.99
C GLU A 109 3.76 9.73 -14.13
N ARG A 110 4.69 10.63 -13.79
CA ARG A 110 5.58 11.26 -14.78
C ARG A 110 6.50 10.24 -15.44
N ALA A 111 7.07 9.31 -14.67
CA ALA A 111 7.89 8.22 -15.20
C ALA A 111 7.08 7.29 -16.11
N GLU A 112 5.83 7.00 -15.78
CA GLU A 112 4.93 6.21 -16.63
C GLU A 112 4.65 6.89 -17.97
N ARG A 113 4.42 8.20 -17.97
CA ARG A 113 4.27 8.97 -19.21
C ARG A 113 5.54 8.95 -20.05
N ALA A 114 6.72 9.11 -19.42
CA ALA A 114 7.99 9.02 -20.11
C ALA A 114 8.24 7.63 -20.71
N ALA A 115 7.94 6.56 -19.96
CA ALA A 115 8.03 5.20 -20.45
C ALA A 115 7.10 4.94 -21.65
N ALA A 116 5.89 5.49 -21.65
CA ALA A 116 4.97 5.35 -22.78
C ALA A 116 5.52 6.02 -24.06
N VAL A 117 6.21 7.15 -23.93
CA VAL A 117 6.87 7.81 -25.06
C VAL A 117 8.05 6.97 -25.56
N ILE A 118 8.91 6.48 -24.66
CA ILE A 118 10.05 5.63 -25.02
C ILE A 118 9.59 4.31 -25.66
N ASP A 119 8.54 3.67 -25.13
CA ASP A 119 7.99 2.44 -25.72
C ASP A 119 7.43 2.69 -27.13
N ARG A 120 6.78 3.85 -27.35
CA ARG A 120 6.29 4.23 -28.68
C ARG A 120 7.45 4.40 -29.67
N ASP A 121 8.51 5.09 -29.28
CA ASP A 121 9.72 5.24 -30.10
C ASP A 121 10.36 3.89 -30.44
N LEU A 122 10.42 2.97 -29.47
CA LEU A 122 10.94 1.62 -29.68
C LEU A 122 10.04 0.80 -30.62
N ARG A 123 8.72 1.04 -30.62
CA ARG A 123 7.77 0.36 -31.52
C ARG A 123 7.82 0.85 -32.96
N ILE A 124 8.20 2.11 -33.21
CA ILE A 124 8.49 2.60 -34.57
C ILE A 124 9.58 1.72 -35.22
N GLY A 125 10.49 1.20 -34.38
CA GLY A 125 11.43 0.17 -34.78
C GLY A 125 12.75 0.73 -35.33
N PRO A 126 13.71 -0.17 -35.59
CA PRO A 126 15.01 0.19 -36.13
C PRO A 126 14.92 0.59 -37.61
N PRO A 127 15.76 1.53 -38.08
CA PRO A 127 15.91 1.80 -39.50
C PRO A 127 16.60 0.64 -40.24
N ASP A 128 16.37 0.54 -41.55
CA ASP A 128 16.91 -0.54 -42.39
C ASP A 128 18.40 -0.36 -42.73
N ASP A 129 18.89 0.89 -42.78
CA ASP A 129 20.30 1.18 -43.02
C ASP A 129 21.18 0.77 -41.82
N ARG A 130 22.32 0.13 -42.10
CA ARG A 130 23.23 -0.41 -41.08
C ARG A 130 23.91 0.66 -40.24
N ALA A 131 24.26 1.81 -40.82
CA ALA A 131 24.89 2.89 -40.07
C ALA A 131 23.85 3.55 -39.16
N ALA A 132 22.70 3.92 -39.72
CA ALA A 132 21.56 4.44 -38.98
C ALA A 132 21.07 3.49 -37.87
N LEU A 133 21.14 2.18 -38.09
CA LEU A 133 20.77 1.15 -37.12
C LEU A 133 21.67 1.18 -35.87
N ARG A 134 22.99 1.34 -36.06
CA ARG A 134 23.93 1.39 -34.94
C ARG A 134 23.69 2.63 -34.08
N ASP A 135 23.53 3.78 -34.72
CA ASP A 135 23.27 5.04 -34.03
C ASP A 135 21.93 5.02 -33.31
N TRP A 136 20.89 4.52 -33.98
CA TRP A 136 19.57 4.30 -33.38
C TRP A 136 19.67 3.39 -32.15
N ALA A 137 20.39 2.27 -32.25
CA ALA A 137 20.52 1.32 -31.16
C ALA A 137 21.30 1.90 -29.96
N GLN A 138 22.36 2.68 -30.20
CA GLN A 138 23.08 3.37 -29.12
C GLN A 138 22.19 4.40 -28.41
N ARG A 139 21.49 5.25 -29.17
CA ARG A 139 20.55 6.24 -28.59
C ARG A 139 19.40 5.56 -27.83
N ALA A 140 18.86 4.47 -28.37
CA ALA A 140 17.81 3.70 -27.71
C ALA A 140 18.29 3.10 -26.38
N ARG A 141 19.50 2.50 -26.36
CA ARG A 141 20.12 1.97 -25.12
C ARG A 141 20.36 3.07 -24.09
N ALA A 142 20.94 4.20 -24.49
CA ALA A 142 21.23 5.30 -23.58
C ALA A 142 19.94 5.86 -22.94
N ARG A 143 18.87 6.02 -23.73
CA ARG A 143 17.57 6.47 -23.22
C ARG A 143 16.95 5.49 -22.24
N VAL A 144 16.97 4.19 -22.54
CA VAL A 144 16.45 3.16 -21.62
C VAL A 144 17.30 3.07 -20.35
N ALA A 145 18.63 3.19 -20.44
CA ALA A 145 19.51 3.20 -19.28
C ALA A 145 19.27 4.42 -18.37
N ALA A 146 19.10 5.61 -18.95
CA ALA A 146 18.74 6.81 -18.19
C ALA A 146 17.38 6.66 -17.50
N PHE A 147 16.41 6.03 -18.17
CA PHE A 147 15.12 5.73 -17.57
C PHE A 147 15.24 4.72 -16.41
N GLU A 148 16.06 3.68 -16.57
CA GLU A 148 16.33 2.70 -15.50
C GLU A 148 16.92 3.39 -14.27
N ASP A 149 17.93 4.26 -14.43
CA ASP A 149 18.52 5.04 -13.32
C ASP A 149 17.46 5.86 -12.58
N VAL A 150 16.56 6.53 -13.33
CA VAL A 150 15.44 7.26 -12.72
C VAL A 150 14.55 6.30 -11.93
N THR A 151 14.13 5.17 -12.50
CA THR A 151 13.25 4.22 -11.78
C THR A 151 13.92 3.53 -10.59
N ASP A 152 15.22 3.28 -10.65
CA ASP A 152 15.99 2.72 -9.55
C ASP A 152 16.15 3.75 -8.42
N ARG A 153 16.34 5.03 -8.74
CA ARG A 153 16.32 6.11 -7.74
C ARG A 153 14.94 6.27 -7.10
N LEU A 154 13.85 6.24 -7.87
CA LEU A 154 12.49 6.25 -7.31
C LEU A 154 12.26 5.06 -6.37
N ALA A 155 12.68 3.86 -6.78
CA ALA A 155 12.56 2.66 -5.95
C ALA A 155 13.40 2.77 -4.67
N GLY A 156 14.64 3.26 -4.79
CA GLY A 156 15.54 3.52 -3.67
C GLY A 156 14.98 4.55 -2.69
N SER A 157 14.47 5.68 -3.17
CA SER A 157 13.82 6.69 -2.32
C SER A 157 12.63 6.12 -1.56
N ALA A 158 11.77 5.32 -2.22
CA ALA A 158 10.66 4.65 -1.55
C ALA A 158 11.13 3.67 -0.46
N SER A 159 12.21 2.92 -0.72
CA SER A 159 12.82 2.04 0.28
C SER A 159 13.46 2.79 1.46
N VAL A 160 14.07 3.96 1.23
CA VAL A 160 14.61 4.79 2.31
C VAL A 160 13.49 5.35 3.20
N THR A 161 12.38 5.79 2.59
CA THR A 161 11.20 6.24 3.35
C THR A 161 10.67 5.13 4.25
N LEU A 162 10.51 3.92 3.71
CA LEU A 162 10.11 2.73 4.48
C LEU A 162 11.07 2.44 5.65
N ALA A 163 12.38 2.48 5.41
CA ALA A 163 13.37 2.21 6.45
C ALA A 163 13.33 3.26 7.58
N GLY A 164 13.23 4.54 7.23
CA GLY A 164 13.13 5.62 8.22
C GLY A 164 11.85 5.54 9.07
N GLU A 165 10.73 5.09 8.50
CA GLU A 165 9.47 4.90 9.22
C GLU A 165 9.51 3.70 10.16
N ALA A 166 10.15 2.59 9.74
CA ALA A 166 10.40 1.45 10.58
C ALA A 166 11.30 1.82 11.78
N ASP A 167 12.37 2.58 11.54
CA ASP A 167 13.27 3.06 12.61
C ASP A 167 12.55 3.99 13.59
N ALA A 168 11.70 4.89 13.10
CA ALA A 168 10.88 5.77 13.96
C ALA A 168 9.90 4.96 14.82
N THR A 169 9.20 4.01 14.22
CA THR A 169 8.26 3.12 14.93
C THR A 169 8.97 2.31 16.02
N LEU A 170 10.16 1.77 15.74
CA LEU A 170 10.98 1.07 16.73
C LEU A 170 11.45 1.99 17.86
N GLY A 171 11.77 3.25 17.56
CA GLY A 171 12.09 4.26 18.55
C GLY A 171 10.93 4.56 19.50
N ASP A 172 9.72 4.72 18.96
CA ASP A 172 8.50 4.93 19.74
C ASP A 172 8.19 3.72 20.63
N LEU A 173 8.23 2.50 20.07
CA LEU A 173 8.05 1.24 20.82
C LEU A 173 9.07 1.08 21.96
N ARG A 174 10.34 1.45 21.72
CA ARG A 174 11.36 1.43 22.76
C ARG A 174 11.06 2.42 23.87
N THR A 175 10.63 3.63 23.51
CA THR A 175 10.25 4.67 24.47
C THR A 175 9.06 4.24 25.32
N ASP A 176 8.07 3.61 24.71
CA ASP A 176 6.90 3.07 25.42
C ASP A 176 7.29 1.91 26.34
N ALA A 177 8.16 1.00 25.89
CA ALA A 177 8.68 -0.08 26.73
C ALA A 177 9.48 0.46 27.93
N ASP A 178 10.32 1.48 27.73
CA ASP A 178 11.06 2.13 28.81
C ASP A 178 10.12 2.79 29.83
N ARG A 179 9.02 3.42 29.36
CA ARG A 179 7.99 4.00 30.22
C ARG A 179 7.25 2.94 31.03
N GLU A 180 6.89 1.80 30.42
CA GLU A 180 6.25 0.69 31.12
C GLU A 180 7.18 0.07 32.16
N LEU A 181 8.46 -0.13 31.85
CA LEU A 181 9.45 -0.64 32.79
C LEU A 181 9.59 0.28 34.01
N LEU A 182 9.69 1.59 33.79
CA LEU A 182 9.74 2.57 34.89
C LEU A 182 8.47 2.51 35.76
N SER A 183 7.29 2.40 35.13
CA SER A 183 6.03 2.26 35.85
C SER A 183 5.98 0.96 36.67
N LEU A 184 6.50 -0.14 36.14
CA LEU A 184 6.56 -1.43 36.81
C LEU A 184 7.52 -1.37 38.01
N THR A 185 8.72 -0.82 37.84
CA THR A 185 9.69 -0.65 38.94
C THR A 185 9.12 0.21 40.06
N ALA A 186 8.49 1.34 39.73
CA ALA A 186 7.81 2.18 40.72
C ALA A 186 6.67 1.44 41.44
N GLY A 187 5.93 0.59 40.73
CA GLY A 187 4.90 -0.27 41.31
C GLY A 187 5.47 -1.31 42.28
N VAL A 188 6.59 -1.94 41.95
CA VAL A 188 7.28 -2.91 42.81
C VAL A 188 7.82 -2.23 44.08
N GLU A 189 8.51 -1.09 43.95
CA GLU A 189 9.00 -0.32 45.10
C GLU A 189 7.85 0.12 46.03
N ALA A 190 6.70 0.49 45.47
CA ALA A 190 5.52 0.83 46.26
C ALA A 190 4.97 -0.37 47.06
N LEU A 191 4.99 -1.58 46.49
CA LEU A 191 4.56 -2.81 47.16
C LEU A 191 5.52 -3.20 48.30
N GLU A 192 6.83 -3.17 48.05
CA GLU A 192 7.84 -3.43 49.09
C GLU A 192 7.75 -2.42 50.25
N GLY A 193 7.48 -1.15 49.93
CA GLY A 193 7.25 -0.10 50.91
C GLY A 193 5.97 -0.24 51.73
N ILE A 194 4.98 -1.00 51.26
CA ILE A 194 3.77 -1.35 52.02
C ILE A 194 4.09 -2.51 52.97
N ASP A 195 4.76 -3.56 52.49
CA ASP A 195 5.15 -4.71 53.31
C ASP A 195 6.09 -4.32 54.45
N GLY A 196 7.10 -3.48 54.18
CA GLY A 196 8.00 -2.95 55.22
C GLY A 196 7.27 -2.13 56.30
N ARG A 197 6.26 -1.33 55.90
CA ARG A 197 5.42 -0.56 56.85
C ARG A 197 4.53 -1.48 57.69
N ARG A 198 4.00 -2.54 57.08
CA ARG A 198 3.14 -3.52 57.77
C ARG A 198 3.91 -4.30 58.82
N LEU A 199 5.15 -4.66 58.53
CA LEU A 199 6.05 -5.32 59.47
C LEU A 199 6.49 -4.41 60.62
N ALA A 200 6.73 -3.11 60.35
CA ALA A 200 7.05 -2.13 61.40
C ALA A 200 5.89 -1.93 62.39
N VAL A 201 4.64 -1.84 61.89
CA VAL A 201 3.43 -1.70 62.72
C VAL A 201 3.14 -2.97 63.54
N SER A 202 3.56 -4.16 63.07
CA SER A 202 3.38 -5.42 63.79
C SER A 202 4.45 -5.68 64.87
N GLY A 203 5.53 -4.89 64.91
CA GLY A 203 6.61 -5.00 65.89
C GLY A 203 6.49 -4.08 67.11
N GLU A 204 5.46 -3.22 67.14
CA GLU A 204 5.18 -2.35 68.29
C GLU A 204 4.48 -3.17 69.39
N ASP A 205 5.28 -3.64 70.34
CA ASP A 205 4.82 -4.40 71.51
C ASP A 205 3.86 -3.54 72.37
N PRO A 206 2.57 -3.90 72.51
CA PRO A 206 1.58 -3.13 73.27
C PRO A 206 1.82 -3.15 74.79
N SER A 207 2.91 -3.76 75.26
CA SER A 207 3.22 -3.92 76.68
C SER A 207 3.68 -2.64 77.40
N GLY A 208 3.92 -1.53 76.68
CA GLY A 208 4.46 -0.29 77.26
C GLY A 208 3.44 0.68 77.88
N GLU A 209 2.16 0.63 77.49
CA GLU A 209 1.24 1.77 77.75
C GLU A 209 0.36 1.64 79.02
N LEU A 210 0.44 0.54 79.76
CA LEU A 210 -0.42 0.32 80.94
C LEU A 210 0.15 0.88 82.27
N VAL A 211 1.35 1.47 82.31
CA VAL A 211 1.97 1.90 83.58
C VAL A 211 1.68 3.36 83.94
N ALA A 212 1.14 4.19 83.03
CA ALA A 212 1.04 5.64 83.26
C ALA A 212 -0.28 6.15 83.86
N ARG A 213 -1.22 5.27 84.26
CA ARG A 213 -2.54 5.69 84.80
C ARG A 213 -2.77 5.25 86.24
N LYS A 214 -1.88 5.65 87.14
CA LYS A 214 -2.13 5.61 88.58
C LYS A 214 -1.34 6.71 89.30
N ARG A 215 -1.90 7.92 89.34
CA ARG A 215 -1.65 8.95 90.35
C ARG A 215 -2.83 9.88 90.45
#